data_AF-A0A2N1QKY4-F1
#
_entry.id   AF-A0A2N1QKY4-F1
#
_cell.length_a   1.000
_cell.length_b   1.000
_cell.length_c   1.000
_cell.angle_alpha   90.00
_cell.angle_beta   90.00
_cell.angle_gamma   90.00
#
_symmetry.space_group_name_H-M   'P 1'
#
loop_
_entity.id
_entity.type
_entity.pdbx_description
1 polymer ?
#
loop_
_entity_poly.entity_id
_entity_poly.type
_entity_poly.pdbx_seq_one_letter_code
_entity_poly.pdbx_strand_id
1 'polypeptide(L)'
;LTAAGPISGGIVATIIVSEAAKKVGLEHLAVFATLLLVLQNFVGLPIASLCLKSETKRLLNGFRKGEASETSVAAASKSDPEIPSLRLFPAFPRPLQTPFVLLAKTAIVSWIALLAAQYYNSMVIEAGMPYLQIHKFVIALIMGILFYETGFLEHKVLDKANAMGYAMFFCLIFVFVSLPQATPELVRSLVFPVVLSFGIALVGIVGSTFITSKLLGYTWAMATAIGVTCLFGFPATFIITDEVTTAGCSNAQEKEFCMSHLLPKMLVGGFTTVTIGSVILAGYLGQFIETLAK
;
A
#
# COMPACT_ATOMS: atom_id res chain seq x y z
N LEU A 1 -14.02 17.92 3.37
CA LEU A 1 -13.18 18.10 2.17
C LEU A 1 -11.70 17.91 2.48
N THR A 2 -11.14 18.68 3.41
CA THR A 2 -9.73 18.56 3.86
C THR A 2 -9.38 17.21 4.49
N ALA A 3 -10.36 16.53 5.09
CA ALA A 3 -10.20 15.17 5.60
C ALA A 3 -10.04 14.10 4.52
N ALA A 4 -10.57 14.32 3.32
CA ALA A 4 -10.64 13.30 2.29
C ALA A 4 -9.26 12.98 1.69
N GLY A 5 -8.35 13.96 1.61
CA GLY A 5 -6.98 13.75 1.13
C GLY A 5 -6.16 12.80 2.01
N PRO A 6 -5.97 13.09 3.30
CA PRO A 6 -5.24 12.20 4.21
C PRO A 6 -5.82 10.78 4.22
N ILE A 7 -7.15 10.68 4.38
CA ILE A 7 -7.87 9.41 4.50
C ILE A 7 -7.80 8.55 3.23
N SER A 8 -7.78 9.17 2.04
CA SER A 8 -7.74 8.43 0.77
C SER A 8 -6.32 8.11 0.30
N GLY A 9 -5.33 8.90 0.72
CA GLY A 9 -4.09 9.03 -0.03
C GLY A 9 -2.80 9.22 0.75
N GLY A 10 -2.85 9.11 2.07
CA GLY A 10 -1.68 9.16 2.92
C GLY A 10 -0.87 10.45 2.75
N ILE A 11 0.46 10.34 2.82
CA ILE A 11 1.37 11.49 2.91
C ILE A 11 1.25 12.41 1.68
N VAL A 12 1.16 11.84 0.47
CA VAL A 12 1.16 12.62 -0.78
C VAL A 12 -0.11 13.47 -0.92
N ALA A 13 -1.29 12.88 -0.72
CA ALA A 13 -2.54 13.64 -0.78
C ALA A 13 -2.65 14.66 0.36
N THR A 14 -2.09 14.34 1.54
CA THR A 14 -2.01 15.28 2.66
C THR A 14 -1.18 16.50 2.29
N ILE A 15 -0.04 16.33 1.63
CA ILE A 15 0.81 17.44 1.17
C ILE A 15 0.04 18.34 0.20
N ILE A 16 -0.59 17.76 -0.83
CA ILE A 16 -1.34 18.52 -1.84
C ILE A 16 -2.46 19.35 -1.21
N VAL A 17 -3.27 18.74 -0.33
CA VAL A 17 -4.38 19.41 0.34
C VAL A 17 -3.88 20.46 1.33
N SER A 18 -2.80 20.19 2.06
CA SER A 18 -2.18 21.14 2.99
C SER A 18 -1.58 22.35 2.28
N GLU A 19 -0.95 22.16 1.12
CA GLU A 19 -0.43 23.27 0.31
C GLU A 19 -1.56 24.12 -0.26
N ALA A 20 -2.62 23.52 -0.80
CA ALA A 20 -3.79 24.25 -1.27
C ALA A 20 -4.46 25.06 -0.14
N ALA A 21 -4.59 24.47 1.06
CA ALA A 21 -5.13 25.17 2.22
C ALA A 21 -4.26 26.35 2.67
N LYS A 22 -2.93 26.19 2.66
CA LYS A 22 -1.98 27.27 2.99
C LYS A 22 -2.03 28.43 1.98
N LYS A 23 -2.13 28.13 0.68
CA LYS A 23 -2.25 29.17 -0.38
C LYS A 23 -3.46 30.07 -0.19
N VAL A 24 -4.51 29.56 0.44
CA VAL A 24 -5.77 30.24 0.71
C VAL A 24 -5.79 30.90 2.11
N GLY A 25 -4.71 30.80 2.89
CA GLY A 25 -4.62 31.37 4.25
C GLY A 25 -5.32 30.54 5.33
N LEU A 26 -5.71 29.30 5.03
CA LEU A 26 -6.44 28.41 5.95
C LEU A 26 -5.49 27.41 6.63
N GLU A 27 -4.52 27.92 7.39
CA GLU A 27 -3.46 27.11 8.00
C GLU A 27 -4.00 26.04 8.97
N HIS A 28 -5.09 26.32 9.68
CA HIS A 28 -5.75 25.35 10.56
C HIS A 28 -6.21 24.08 9.83
N LEU A 29 -6.52 24.16 8.53
CA LEU A 29 -6.92 23.01 7.73
C LEU A 29 -5.73 22.13 7.33
N ALA A 30 -4.55 22.71 7.14
CA ALA A 30 -3.32 21.96 6.92
C ALA A 30 -2.91 21.19 8.19
N VAL A 31 -3.04 21.83 9.36
CA VAL A 31 -2.81 21.17 10.66
C VAL A 31 -3.79 20.01 10.87
N PHE A 32 -5.07 20.21 10.54
CA PHE A 32 -6.08 19.16 10.60
C PHE A 32 -5.76 17.99 9.65
N ALA A 33 -5.29 18.26 8.43
CA ALA A 33 -4.91 17.23 7.47
C ALA A 33 -3.71 16.38 7.96
N THR A 34 -2.68 17.02 8.52
CA THR A 34 -1.55 16.32 9.15
C THR A 34 -1.99 15.47 10.33
N LEU A 35 -2.90 15.97 11.16
CA LEU A 35 -3.41 15.23 12.32
C LEU A 35 -4.18 13.97 11.90
N LEU A 36 -5.00 14.05 10.85
CA LEU A 36 -5.67 12.88 10.28
C LEU A 36 -4.69 11.85 9.72
N LEU A 37 -3.65 12.31 9.02
CA LEU A 37 -2.59 11.44 8.49
C LEU A 37 -1.86 10.64 9.59
N VAL A 38 -1.67 11.23 10.77
CA VAL A 38 -1.03 10.53 11.90
C VAL A 38 -2.02 9.58 12.59
N LEU A 39 -3.26 10.01 12.78
CA LEU A 39 -4.25 9.25 13.56
C LEU A 39 -4.90 8.10 12.79
N GLN A 40 -4.90 8.13 11.46
CA GLN A 40 -5.55 7.12 10.63
C GLN A 40 -4.99 5.71 10.83
N ASN A 41 -3.70 5.58 11.13
CA ASN A 41 -3.07 4.29 11.39
C ASN A 41 -3.70 3.60 12.61
N PHE A 42 -3.99 4.36 13.68
CA PHE A 42 -4.60 3.83 14.90
C PHE A 42 -6.04 3.35 14.69
N VAL A 43 -6.71 3.84 13.65
CA VAL A 43 -8.08 3.45 13.30
C VAL A 43 -8.09 2.29 12.30
N GLY A 44 -7.27 2.37 11.25
CA GLY A 44 -7.24 1.38 10.18
C GLY A 44 -6.61 0.06 10.59
N LEU A 45 -5.53 0.08 11.38
CA LEU A 45 -4.80 -1.13 11.76
C LEU A 45 -5.63 -2.12 12.59
N PRO A 46 -6.39 -1.71 13.63
CA PRO A 46 -7.24 -2.65 14.37
C PRO A 46 -8.30 -3.31 13.50
N ILE A 47 -8.95 -2.54 12.61
CA ILE A 47 -9.99 -3.05 11.72
C ILE A 47 -9.39 -4.05 10.72
N ALA A 48 -8.26 -3.69 10.10
CA ALA A 48 -7.54 -4.57 9.19
C ALA A 48 -7.10 -5.86 9.91
N SER A 49 -6.56 -5.77 11.12
CA SER A 49 -6.14 -6.91 11.93
C SER A 49 -7.27 -7.90 12.18
N LEU A 50 -8.44 -7.41 12.61
CA LEU A 50 -9.61 -8.24 12.88
C LEU A 50 -10.15 -8.92 11.61
N CYS A 51 -10.23 -8.16 10.51
CA CYS A 51 -10.67 -8.67 9.23
C CYS A 51 -9.71 -9.72 8.66
N LEU A 52 -8.40 -9.44 8.68
CA LEU A 52 -7.37 -10.38 8.25
C LEU A 52 -7.37 -11.63 9.12
N LYS A 53 -7.53 -11.51 10.45
CA LYS A 53 -7.59 -12.67 11.35
C LYS A 53 -8.74 -13.60 10.99
N SER A 54 -9.91 -13.03 10.67
CA SER A 54 -11.06 -13.80 10.20
C SER A 54 -10.76 -14.51 8.87
N GLU A 55 -10.12 -13.80 7.93
CA GLU A 55 -9.80 -14.35 6.61
C GLU A 55 -8.70 -15.41 6.66
N THR A 56 -7.66 -15.21 7.46
CA THR A 56 -6.62 -16.22 7.75
C THR A 56 -7.26 -17.48 8.30
N LYS A 57 -8.17 -17.38 9.28
CA LYS A 57 -8.89 -18.55 9.81
C LYS A 57 -9.68 -19.30 8.74
N ARG A 58 -10.34 -18.57 7.82
CA ARG A 58 -11.07 -19.16 6.70
C ARG A 58 -10.13 -19.90 5.75
N LEU A 59 -9.02 -19.29 5.37
CA LEU A 59 -8.00 -19.89 4.49
C LEU A 59 -7.40 -21.15 5.11
N LEU A 60 -7.06 -21.11 6.40
CA LEU A 60 -6.53 -22.25 7.15
C LEU A 60 -7.52 -23.41 7.21
N ASN A 61 -8.81 -23.13 7.41
CA ASN A 61 -9.83 -24.18 7.40
C ASN A 61 -9.90 -24.90 6.05
N GLY A 62 -9.80 -24.18 4.93
CA GLY A 62 -9.74 -24.78 3.61
C GLY A 62 -8.45 -25.59 3.39
N PHE A 63 -7.31 -25.05 3.82
CA PHE A 63 -6.01 -25.72 3.72
C PHE A 63 -5.97 -27.04 4.50
N ARG A 64 -6.42 -27.03 5.76
CA ARG A 64 -6.42 -28.22 6.64
C ARG A 64 -7.40 -29.30 6.22
N LYS A 65 -8.49 -28.94 5.55
CA LYS A 65 -9.46 -29.90 5.00
C LYS A 65 -9.01 -30.55 3.69
N GLY A 66 -7.87 -30.13 3.13
CA GLY A 66 -7.43 -30.56 1.80
C GLY A 66 -8.27 -29.99 0.66
N GLU A 67 -9.28 -29.16 0.96
CA GLU A 67 -10.14 -28.47 -0.01
C GLU A 67 -9.39 -27.34 -0.72
N ALA A 68 -8.32 -26.81 -0.12
CA ALA A 68 -7.50 -25.76 -0.72
C ALA A 68 -6.29 -26.26 -1.53
N SER A 69 -6.39 -27.48 -2.06
CA SER A 69 -5.62 -27.83 -3.25
C SER A 69 -6.40 -27.34 -4.47
N GLU A 70 -5.89 -26.31 -5.16
CA GLU A 70 -6.23 -25.95 -6.54
C GLU A 70 -7.52 -25.15 -6.87
N THR A 71 -8.09 -24.34 -5.98
CA THR A 71 -9.14 -23.40 -6.43
C THR A 71 -8.87 -21.96 -6.00
N SER A 72 -8.27 -21.20 -6.94
CA SER A 72 -8.26 -19.73 -7.08
C SER A 72 -6.90 -19.00 -7.11
N VAL A 73 -5.78 -19.72 -7.19
CA VAL A 73 -4.50 -19.17 -7.71
C VAL A 73 -3.92 -20.03 -8.85
N ALA A 74 -4.46 -21.23 -9.07
CA ALA A 74 -4.02 -22.20 -10.07
C ALA A 74 -4.51 -21.97 -11.53
N ALA A 75 -4.95 -20.75 -11.86
CA ALA A 75 -5.20 -20.35 -13.25
C ALA A 75 -4.06 -19.49 -13.86
N ALA A 76 -3.06 -19.13 -13.05
CA ALA A 76 -1.74 -18.79 -13.58
C ALA A 76 -0.94 -20.10 -13.64
N SER A 77 -0.35 -20.37 -14.79
CA SER A 77 0.48 -21.54 -15.11
C SER A 77 1.32 -22.07 -13.95
N LYS A 78 1.58 -23.39 -13.95
CA LYS A 78 2.58 -24.13 -13.16
C LYS A 78 4.02 -23.60 -13.34
N SER A 79 4.27 -22.32 -13.10
CA SER A 79 5.60 -21.76 -12.96
C SER A 79 5.93 -21.77 -11.49
N ASP A 80 6.93 -22.55 -11.12
CA ASP A 80 7.63 -22.42 -9.85
C ASP A 80 7.93 -20.92 -9.62
N PRO A 81 7.50 -20.28 -8.51
CA PRO A 81 7.79 -18.88 -8.25
C PRO A 81 9.29 -18.58 -8.15
N GLU A 82 10.16 -19.58 -8.01
CA GLU A 82 11.62 -19.41 -8.18
C GLU A 82 12.02 -19.20 -9.66
N ILE A 83 11.14 -19.49 -10.61
CA ILE A 83 11.38 -19.51 -12.05
C ILE A 83 10.48 -18.47 -12.74
N PRO A 84 11.05 -17.33 -13.19
CA PRO A 84 10.28 -16.29 -13.86
C PRO A 84 9.75 -16.77 -15.22
N SER A 85 8.62 -16.19 -15.66
CA SER A 85 7.87 -16.69 -16.82
C SER A 85 8.51 -16.31 -18.17
N LEU A 86 9.16 -15.14 -18.25
CA LEU A 86 9.64 -14.54 -19.50
C LEU A 86 11.15 -14.67 -19.72
N ARG A 87 11.90 -15.35 -18.83
CA ARG A 87 13.37 -15.58 -18.84
C ARG A 87 14.12 -15.01 -20.05
N LEU A 88 14.40 -13.70 -20.00
CA LEU A 88 15.25 -13.02 -20.97
C LEU A 88 16.73 -13.11 -20.55
N PHE A 89 16.97 -13.14 -19.24
CA PHE A 89 18.29 -13.34 -18.64
C PHE A 89 18.47 -14.78 -18.13
N PRO A 90 19.67 -15.38 -18.29
CA PRO A 90 19.98 -16.66 -17.69
C PRO A 90 19.97 -16.57 -16.16
N ALA A 91 19.65 -17.68 -15.49
CA ALA A 91 19.64 -17.74 -14.04
C ALA A 91 21.00 -17.29 -13.47
N PHE A 92 20.98 -16.26 -12.62
CA PHE A 92 22.20 -15.67 -12.10
C PHE A 92 22.98 -16.70 -11.26
N PRO A 93 24.31 -16.87 -11.46
CA PRO A 93 25.06 -17.92 -10.79
C PRO A 93 24.93 -17.85 -9.26
N ARG A 94 24.56 -18.96 -8.63
CA ARG A 94 24.41 -19.06 -7.16
C ARG A 94 25.62 -18.52 -6.38
N PRO A 95 26.89 -18.72 -6.80
CA PRO A 95 28.05 -18.16 -6.09
C PRO A 95 28.09 -16.63 -6.05
N LEU A 96 27.43 -15.97 -7.02
CA LEU A 96 27.39 -14.51 -7.14
C LEU A 96 26.16 -13.90 -6.47
N GLN A 97 25.19 -14.71 -6.01
CA GLN A 97 24.00 -14.26 -5.26
C GLN A 97 24.35 -13.89 -3.81
N THR A 98 25.37 -13.05 -3.63
CA THR A 98 25.73 -12.50 -2.34
C THR A 98 24.74 -11.39 -1.97
N PRO A 99 24.50 -11.11 -0.67
CA PRO A 99 23.64 -10.02 -0.24
C PRO A 99 23.96 -8.68 -0.91
N PHE A 100 25.25 -8.36 -1.09
CA PHE A 100 25.69 -7.14 -1.75
C PHE A 100 25.29 -7.06 -3.22
N VAL A 101 25.41 -8.17 -3.95
CA VAL A 101 25.05 -8.21 -5.37
C VAL A 101 23.53 -8.12 -5.55
N LEU A 102 22.77 -8.84 -4.71
CA LEU A 102 21.29 -8.79 -4.76
C LEU A 102 20.77 -7.38 -4.41
N LEU A 103 21.37 -6.72 -3.41
CA LEU A 103 21.06 -5.33 -3.07
C LEU A 103 21.47 -4.36 -4.19
N ALA A 104 22.64 -4.53 -4.78
CA ALA A 104 23.10 -3.71 -5.89
C ALA A 104 22.15 -3.83 -7.10
N LYS A 105 21.70 -5.03 -7.45
CA LYS A 105 20.71 -5.27 -8.50
C LYS A 105 19.39 -4.57 -8.17
N THR A 106 18.91 -4.71 -6.94
CA THR A 106 17.68 -4.03 -6.47
C THR A 106 17.82 -2.51 -6.55
N ALA A 107 18.98 -1.96 -6.17
CA ALA A 107 19.27 -0.53 -6.26
C ALA A 107 19.32 -0.04 -7.71
N ILE A 108 19.93 -0.80 -8.62
CA ILE A 108 19.95 -0.50 -10.07
C ILE A 108 18.52 -0.47 -10.62
N VAL A 109 17.69 -1.47 -10.32
CA VAL A 109 16.29 -1.48 -10.78
C VAL A 109 15.51 -0.31 -10.20
N SER A 110 15.71 0.01 -8.92
CA SER A 110 15.08 1.17 -8.27
C SER A 110 15.49 2.47 -8.95
N TRP A 111 16.76 2.64 -9.28
CA TRP A 111 17.27 3.80 -10.00
C TRP A 111 16.65 3.91 -11.40
N ILE A 112 16.64 2.83 -12.17
CA ILE A 112 16.05 2.79 -13.52
C ILE A 112 14.56 3.15 -13.44
N ALA A 113 13.85 2.63 -12.43
CA ALA A 113 12.45 2.95 -12.24
C ALA A 113 12.20 4.44 -11.92
N LEU A 114 13.06 5.08 -11.12
CA LEU A 114 12.97 6.51 -10.84
C LEU A 114 13.24 7.34 -12.11
N LEU A 115 14.22 6.97 -12.92
CA LEU A 115 14.48 7.61 -14.21
C LEU A 115 13.31 7.45 -15.17
N ALA A 116 12.75 6.24 -15.28
CA ALA A 116 11.58 5.95 -16.09
C ALA A 116 10.38 6.78 -15.63
N ALA A 117 10.18 6.92 -14.31
CA ALA A 117 9.12 7.75 -13.76
C ALA A 117 9.29 9.23 -14.08
N GLN A 118 10.53 9.74 -13.97
CA GLN A 118 10.83 11.12 -14.31
C GLN A 118 10.58 11.40 -15.79
N TYR A 119 11.10 10.55 -16.69
CA TYR A 119 10.95 10.71 -18.13
C TYR A 119 9.50 10.57 -18.60
N TYR A 120 8.78 9.59 -18.06
CA TYR A 120 7.36 9.40 -18.35
C TYR A 120 6.55 10.63 -17.94
N ASN A 121 6.72 11.10 -16.70
CA ASN A 121 5.97 12.24 -16.21
C ASN A 121 6.34 13.54 -16.93
N SER A 122 7.62 13.75 -17.31
CA SER A 122 8.01 14.93 -18.12
C SER A 122 7.38 14.90 -19.51
N MET A 123 7.42 13.74 -20.19
CA MET A 123 6.81 13.57 -21.51
C MET A 123 5.29 13.83 -21.47
N VAL A 124 4.61 13.34 -20.44
CA VAL A 124 3.16 13.53 -20.25
C VAL A 124 2.80 14.99 -20.01
N ILE A 125 3.63 15.73 -19.27
CA ILE A 125 3.46 17.18 -19.06
C ILE A 125 3.66 17.95 -20.37
N GLU A 126 4.75 17.65 -21.10
CA GLU A 126 5.06 18.30 -22.38
C GLU A 126 3.98 18.03 -23.44
N ALA A 127 3.38 16.85 -23.41
CA ALA A 127 2.26 16.48 -24.29
C ALA A 127 0.91 17.12 -23.88
N GLY A 128 0.88 17.97 -22.84
CA GLY A 128 -0.33 18.66 -22.39
C GLY A 128 -1.35 17.77 -21.68
N MET A 129 -0.94 16.60 -21.18
CA MET A 129 -1.83 15.62 -20.52
C MET A 129 -1.48 15.43 -19.03
N PRO A 130 -1.45 16.49 -18.19
CA PRO A 130 -0.96 16.40 -16.81
C PRO A 130 -1.74 15.43 -15.91
N TYR A 131 -2.96 15.04 -16.31
CA TYR A 131 -3.80 14.06 -15.61
C TYR A 131 -3.32 12.61 -15.77
N LEU A 132 -2.43 12.33 -16.72
CA LEU A 132 -1.90 10.98 -16.95
C LEU A 132 -0.61 10.68 -16.18
N GLN A 133 -0.18 11.59 -15.29
CA GLN A 133 1.00 11.38 -14.46
C GLN A 133 0.83 10.14 -13.57
N ILE A 134 1.89 9.34 -13.48
CA ILE A 134 1.93 8.17 -12.62
C ILE A 134 2.97 8.41 -11.53
N HIS A 135 2.56 8.21 -10.28
CA HIS A 135 3.47 8.36 -9.15
C HIS A 135 4.66 7.40 -9.26
N LYS A 136 5.85 7.89 -8.89
CA LYS A 136 7.11 7.16 -8.98
C LYS A 136 7.11 5.76 -8.35
N PHE A 137 6.36 5.57 -7.26
CA PHE A 137 6.28 4.26 -6.59
C PHE A 137 5.47 3.21 -7.36
N VAL A 138 4.46 3.61 -8.14
CA VAL A 138 3.73 2.68 -9.01
C VAL A 138 4.61 2.25 -10.18
N ILE A 139 5.39 3.17 -10.75
CA ILE A 139 6.37 2.83 -11.78
C ILE A 139 7.46 1.92 -11.20
N ALA A 140 7.94 2.18 -9.98
CA ALA A 140 8.85 1.28 -9.27
C ALA A 140 8.29 -0.14 -9.07
N LEU A 141 7.01 -0.26 -8.72
CA LEU A 141 6.33 -1.56 -8.62
C LEU A 141 6.29 -2.28 -9.98
N ILE A 142 5.84 -1.59 -11.03
CA ILE A 142 5.75 -2.14 -12.39
C ILE A 142 7.14 -2.60 -12.86
N MET A 143 8.16 -1.77 -12.68
CA MET A 143 9.54 -2.10 -13.04
C MET A 143 10.08 -3.26 -12.20
N GLY A 144 9.76 -3.32 -10.91
CA GLY A 144 10.10 -4.46 -10.06
C GLY A 144 9.53 -5.77 -10.59
N ILE A 145 8.25 -5.78 -11.00
CA ILE A 145 7.59 -6.94 -11.62
C ILE A 145 8.24 -7.28 -12.96
N LEU A 146 8.50 -6.30 -13.83
CA LEU A 146 9.12 -6.53 -15.14
C LEU A 146 10.55 -7.09 -15.02
N PHE A 147 11.37 -6.54 -14.12
CA PHE A 147 12.73 -7.02 -13.91
C PHE A 147 12.76 -8.38 -13.22
N TYR A 148 11.76 -8.70 -12.41
CA TYR A 148 11.56 -10.06 -11.91
C TYR A 148 11.19 -11.03 -13.04
N GLU A 149 10.20 -10.71 -13.87
CA GLU A 149 9.73 -11.57 -14.97
C GLU A 149 10.78 -11.79 -16.06
N THR A 150 11.64 -10.80 -16.31
CA THR A 150 12.78 -10.96 -17.24
C THR A 150 13.89 -11.85 -16.68
N GLY A 151 13.86 -12.17 -15.37
CA GLY A 151 14.88 -12.95 -14.68
C GLY A 151 16.07 -12.14 -14.18
N PHE A 152 16.02 -10.80 -14.27
CA PHE A 152 17.06 -9.96 -13.71
C PHE A 152 16.96 -9.89 -12.19
N LEU A 153 15.77 -9.78 -11.59
CA LEU A 153 15.58 -9.83 -10.14
C LEU A 153 15.17 -11.23 -9.68
N GLU A 154 15.78 -11.69 -8.59
CA GLU A 154 15.44 -12.95 -7.94
C GLU A 154 14.09 -12.88 -7.21
N HIS A 155 13.38 -14.02 -7.15
CA HIS A 155 12.22 -14.16 -6.26
C HIS A 155 12.63 -13.88 -4.81
N LYS A 156 11.84 -13.08 -4.10
CA LYS A 156 12.13 -12.65 -2.71
C LYS A 156 13.56 -12.09 -2.55
N VAL A 157 14.01 -11.25 -3.51
CA VAL A 157 15.38 -10.69 -3.54
C VAL A 157 15.84 -10.07 -2.22
N LEU A 158 14.94 -9.37 -1.52
CA LEU A 158 15.26 -8.74 -0.23
C LEU A 158 15.40 -9.75 0.91
N ASP A 159 14.62 -10.85 0.90
CA ASP A 159 14.79 -11.94 1.88
C ASP A 159 16.10 -12.69 1.61
N LYS A 160 16.38 -13.00 0.33
CA LYS A 160 17.63 -13.66 -0.09
C LYS A 160 18.87 -12.81 0.23
N ALA A 161 18.73 -11.49 0.19
CA ALA A 161 19.77 -10.55 0.61
C ALA A 161 19.84 -10.34 2.14
N ASN A 162 18.99 -11.01 2.93
CA ASN A 162 18.82 -10.77 4.37
C ASN A 162 18.64 -9.29 4.72
N ALA A 163 17.91 -8.58 3.85
CA ALA A 163 17.76 -7.12 3.88
C ALA A 163 16.34 -6.65 4.16
N MET A 164 15.37 -7.57 4.25
CA MET A 164 13.98 -7.19 4.57
C MET A 164 13.86 -6.42 5.88
N GLY A 165 14.57 -6.83 6.93
CA GLY A 165 14.58 -6.09 8.20
C GLY A 165 15.06 -4.65 8.06
N TYR A 166 16.13 -4.43 7.28
CA TYR A 166 16.64 -3.09 7.00
C TYR A 166 15.66 -2.27 6.14
N ALA A 167 15.08 -2.88 5.09
CA ALA A 167 14.09 -2.22 4.25
C ALA A 167 12.87 -1.76 5.07
N MET A 168 12.36 -2.62 5.94
CA MET A 168 11.26 -2.31 6.86
C MET A 168 11.65 -1.22 7.86
N PHE A 169 12.85 -1.29 8.44
CA PHE A 169 13.38 -0.27 9.35
C PHE A 169 13.39 1.12 8.69
N PHE A 170 13.97 1.26 7.50
CA PHE A 170 14.01 2.55 6.80
C PHE A 170 12.61 3.07 6.44
N CYS A 171 11.66 2.18 6.11
CA CYS A 171 10.27 2.58 5.89
C CYS A 171 9.60 3.10 7.17
N LEU A 172 9.87 2.47 8.33
CA LEU A 172 9.32 2.87 9.62
C LEU A 172 9.86 4.23 10.12
N ILE A 173 11.06 4.63 9.71
CA ILE A 173 11.59 5.98 10.03
C ILE A 173 10.59 7.07 9.59
N PHE A 174 9.99 6.95 8.41
CA PHE A 174 9.01 7.94 7.94
C PHE A 174 7.76 8.01 8.83
N VAL A 175 7.34 6.89 9.41
CA VAL A 175 6.25 6.84 10.37
C VAL A 175 6.67 7.52 11.67
N PHE A 176 7.87 7.24 12.17
CA PHE A 176 8.34 7.85 13.42
C PHE A 176 8.59 9.35 13.31
N VAL A 177 8.99 9.84 12.13
CA VAL A 177 9.19 11.28 11.90
C VAL A 177 7.88 12.06 11.85
N SER A 178 6.75 11.43 11.49
CA SER A 178 5.45 12.09 11.46
C SER A 178 4.75 12.11 12.83
N LEU A 179 5.04 11.16 13.73
CA LEU A 179 4.40 11.06 15.05
C LEU A 179 4.52 12.32 15.92
N PRO A 180 5.70 12.98 16.04
CA PRO A 180 5.83 14.20 16.86
C PRO A 180 4.96 15.37 16.40
N GLN A 181 4.47 15.35 15.15
CA GLN A 181 3.62 16.40 14.60
C GLN A 181 2.20 16.36 15.20
N ALA A 182 1.79 15.23 15.80
CA ALA A 182 0.50 15.10 16.49
C ALA A 182 0.64 15.44 17.98
N THR A 183 0.79 16.74 18.30
CA THR A 183 0.89 17.16 19.70
C THR A 183 -0.43 16.89 20.45
N PRO A 184 -0.38 16.57 21.77
CA PRO A 184 -1.59 16.30 22.55
C PRO A 184 -2.62 17.45 22.53
N GLU A 185 -2.13 18.68 22.46
CA GLU A 185 -2.95 19.89 22.38
C GLU A 185 -3.69 20.00 21.03
N LEU A 186 -2.99 19.69 19.93
CA LEU A 186 -3.61 19.63 18.59
C LEU A 186 -4.67 18.53 18.53
N VAL A 187 -4.38 17.34 19.07
CA VAL A 187 -5.35 16.23 19.14
C VAL A 187 -6.58 16.65 19.95
N ARG A 188 -6.40 17.31 21.10
CA ARG A 188 -7.50 17.75 21.96
C ARG A 188 -8.38 18.80 21.27
N SER A 189 -7.77 19.76 20.58
CA SER A 189 -8.50 20.83 19.89
C SER A 189 -9.32 20.33 18.69
N LEU A 190 -8.94 19.19 18.11
CA LEU A 190 -9.53 18.66 16.86
C LEU A 190 -10.19 17.27 17.04
N VAL A 191 -10.31 16.77 18.27
CA VAL A 191 -10.81 15.41 18.55
C VAL A 191 -12.18 15.16 17.94
N PHE A 192 -13.11 16.11 18.07
CA PHE A 192 -14.47 15.98 17.56
C PHE A 192 -14.50 15.94 16.02
N PRO A 193 -13.88 16.90 15.30
CA PRO A 193 -13.73 16.82 13.84
C PRO A 193 -13.07 15.52 13.34
N VAL A 194 -12.07 15.03 14.07
CA VAL A 194 -11.34 13.80 13.71
C VAL A 194 -12.20 12.57 13.83
N VAL A 195 -12.86 12.38 14.98
CA VAL A 195 -13.72 11.23 15.23
C VAL A 195 -14.88 11.22 14.23
N LEU A 196 -15.48 12.38 13.96
CA LEU A 196 -16.53 12.49 12.95
C LEU A 196 -16.03 12.12 11.55
N SER A 197 -14.85 12.62 11.17
CA SER A 197 -14.24 12.34 9.85
C SER A 197 -13.93 10.85 9.67
N PHE A 198 -13.32 10.20 10.67
CA PHE A 198 -13.07 8.76 10.61
C PHE A 198 -14.36 7.95 10.68
N GLY A 199 -15.33 8.35 11.50
CA GLY A 199 -16.63 7.68 11.58
C GLY A 199 -17.34 7.64 10.22
N ILE A 200 -17.44 8.80 9.55
CA ILE A 200 -18.05 8.89 8.22
C ILE A 200 -17.24 8.10 7.20
N ALA A 201 -15.91 8.24 7.20
CA ALA A 201 -15.04 7.51 6.28
C ALA A 201 -15.17 6.00 6.45
N LEU A 202 -15.18 5.50 7.70
CA LEU A 202 -15.33 4.08 7.99
C LEU A 202 -16.69 3.55 7.56
N VAL A 203 -17.77 4.28 7.81
CA VAL A 203 -19.10 3.89 7.33
C VAL A 203 -19.11 3.81 5.80
N GLY A 204 -18.49 4.76 5.11
CA GLY A 204 -18.33 4.74 3.65
C GLY A 204 -17.51 3.54 3.16
N ILE A 205 -16.37 3.26 3.79
CA ILE A 205 -15.49 2.14 3.43
C ILE A 205 -16.20 0.81 3.69
N VAL A 206 -16.78 0.62 4.86
CA VAL A 206 -17.46 -0.62 5.24
C VAL A 206 -18.72 -0.85 4.40
N GLY A 207 -19.50 0.19 4.14
CA GLY A 207 -20.69 0.11 3.28
C GLY A 207 -20.33 -0.23 1.83
N SER A 208 -19.33 0.45 1.26
CA SER A 208 -18.88 0.18 -0.11
C SER A 208 -18.25 -1.20 -0.26
N THR A 209 -17.42 -1.63 0.69
CA THR A 209 -16.81 -2.96 0.68
C THR A 209 -17.83 -4.08 0.87
N PHE A 210 -18.95 -3.85 1.57
CA PHE A 210 -20.05 -4.80 1.59
C PHE A 210 -20.64 -5.04 0.20
N ILE A 211 -20.92 -3.97 -0.55
CA ILE A 211 -21.44 -4.07 -1.92
C ILE A 211 -20.41 -4.73 -2.84
N THR A 212 -19.17 -4.23 -2.81
CA THR A 212 -18.08 -4.70 -3.68
C THR A 212 -17.69 -6.15 -3.38
N SER A 213 -17.78 -6.60 -2.12
CA SER A 213 -17.51 -8.00 -1.75
C SER A 213 -18.45 -8.97 -2.48
N LYS A 214 -19.74 -8.62 -2.58
CA LYS A 214 -20.74 -9.43 -3.29
C LYS A 214 -20.52 -9.41 -4.80
N LEU A 215 -20.15 -8.25 -5.35
CA LEU A 215 -19.92 -8.10 -6.78
C LEU A 215 -18.68 -8.88 -7.27
N LEU A 216 -17.60 -8.86 -6.47
CA LEU A 216 -16.31 -9.46 -6.84
C LEU A 216 -16.13 -10.89 -6.31
N GLY A 217 -17.11 -11.42 -5.57
CA GLY A 217 -17.02 -12.76 -4.97
C GLY A 217 -15.98 -12.88 -3.84
N TYR A 218 -15.55 -11.78 -3.25
CA TYR A 218 -14.67 -11.78 -2.08
C TYR A 218 -15.47 -11.89 -0.78
N THR A 219 -14.84 -12.40 0.27
CA THR A 219 -15.42 -12.27 1.62
C THR A 219 -15.49 -10.82 2.02
N TRP A 220 -16.51 -10.46 2.80
CA TRP A 220 -16.64 -9.10 3.32
C TRP A 220 -15.44 -8.72 4.20
N ALA A 221 -14.89 -9.66 4.96
CA ALA A 221 -13.67 -9.46 5.74
C ALA A 221 -12.48 -9.09 4.84
N MET A 222 -12.25 -9.82 3.74
CA MET A 222 -11.16 -9.50 2.82
C MET A 222 -11.38 -8.16 2.11
N ALA A 223 -12.59 -7.90 1.62
CA ALA A 223 -12.92 -6.64 0.96
C ALA A 223 -12.74 -5.45 1.91
N THR A 224 -13.15 -5.59 3.18
CA THR A 224 -12.96 -4.57 4.22
C THR A 224 -11.49 -4.38 4.52
N ALA A 225 -10.71 -5.46 4.69
CA ALA A 225 -9.27 -5.40 4.93
C ALA A 225 -8.53 -4.64 3.80
N ILE A 226 -8.89 -4.91 2.54
CA ILE A 226 -8.38 -4.18 1.37
C ILE A 226 -8.84 -2.71 1.42
N GLY A 227 -10.11 -2.45 1.70
CA GLY A 227 -10.68 -1.10 1.70
C GLY A 227 -10.03 -0.17 2.74
N VAL A 228 -9.75 -0.68 3.94
CA VAL A 228 -9.12 0.12 5.01
C VAL A 228 -7.62 0.36 4.79
N THR A 229 -6.99 -0.26 3.79
CA THR A 229 -5.56 -0.02 3.48
C THR A 229 -5.26 1.43 3.09
N CYS A 230 -6.26 2.20 2.66
CA CYS A 230 -6.14 3.64 2.42
C CYS A 230 -5.70 4.43 3.67
N LEU A 231 -5.94 3.87 4.86
CA LEU A 231 -5.62 4.49 6.14
C LEU A 231 -4.18 4.26 6.61
N PHE A 232 -3.41 3.32 6.05
CA PHE A 232 -2.06 3.03 6.59
C PHE A 232 -1.00 2.61 5.56
N GLY A 233 -1.38 2.05 4.40
CA GLY A 233 -0.44 1.74 3.33
C GLY A 233 0.77 0.87 3.73
N PHE A 234 1.81 0.85 2.89
CA PHE A 234 3.07 0.16 3.16
C PHE A 234 3.99 1.05 4.03
N PRO A 235 4.75 0.54 5.03
CA PRO A 235 5.02 -0.88 5.36
C PRO A 235 3.95 -1.56 6.24
N ALA A 236 3.00 -0.80 6.77
CA ALA A 236 2.01 -1.28 7.73
C ALA A 236 1.14 -2.42 7.17
N THR A 237 0.77 -2.39 5.89
CA THR A 237 0.09 -3.49 5.18
C THR A 237 0.86 -4.80 5.20
N PHE A 238 2.19 -4.75 5.09
CA PHE A 238 3.04 -5.94 5.21
C PHE A 238 3.09 -6.42 6.66
N ILE A 239 3.40 -5.53 7.60
CA ILE A 239 3.56 -5.85 9.02
C ILE A 239 2.31 -6.52 9.58
N ILE A 240 1.14 -5.93 9.38
CA ILE A 240 -0.09 -6.47 9.95
C ILE A 240 -0.47 -7.83 9.34
N THR A 241 -0.19 -8.02 8.05
CA THR A 241 -0.44 -9.29 7.38
C THR A 241 0.52 -10.37 7.90
N ASP A 242 1.80 -10.05 8.08
CA ASP A 242 2.79 -10.95 8.65
C ASP A 242 2.48 -11.29 10.11
N GLU A 243 2.13 -10.31 10.95
CA GLU A 243 1.77 -10.53 12.35
C GLU A 243 0.52 -11.39 12.50
N VAL A 244 -0.55 -11.09 11.75
CA VAL A 244 -1.81 -11.84 11.82
C VAL A 244 -1.62 -13.28 11.33
N THR A 245 -0.87 -13.49 10.24
CA THR A 245 -0.59 -14.84 9.76
C THR A 245 0.34 -15.59 10.70
N THR A 246 1.35 -14.94 11.26
CA THR A 246 2.24 -15.55 12.28
C THR A 246 1.48 -15.95 13.53
N ALA A 247 0.53 -15.12 14.00
CA ALA A 247 -0.29 -15.44 15.15
C ALA A 247 -1.37 -16.50 14.87
N GLY A 248 -1.82 -16.61 13.61
CA GLY A 248 -2.89 -17.52 13.21
C GLY A 248 -2.44 -18.91 12.73
N CYS A 249 -1.24 -19.01 12.15
CA CYS A 249 -0.74 -20.24 11.52
C CYS A 249 0.12 -21.06 12.49
N SER A 250 0.04 -22.39 12.41
CA SER A 250 0.77 -23.27 13.32
C SER A 250 2.13 -23.72 12.79
N ASN A 251 2.37 -23.59 11.48
CA ASN A 251 3.63 -23.99 10.84
C ASN A 251 3.98 -23.08 9.65
N ALA A 252 5.20 -23.24 9.13
CA ALA A 252 5.72 -22.43 8.03
C ALA A 252 4.95 -22.61 6.71
N GLN A 253 4.42 -23.80 6.44
CA GLN A 253 3.65 -24.07 5.22
C GLN A 253 2.30 -23.35 5.23
N GLU A 254 1.60 -23.39 6.36
CA GLU A 254 0.36 -22.65 6.59
C GLU A 254 0.58 -21.13 6.48
N LYS A 255 1.68 -20.64 7.06
CA LYS A 255 2.05 -19.21 6.98
C LYS A 255 2.31 -18.81 5.54
N GLU A 256 3.12 -19.56 4.79
CA GLU A 256 3.42 -19.28 3.39
C GLU A 256 2.16 -19.32 2.51
N PHE A 257 1.27 -20.29 2.75
CA PHE A 257 -0.02 -20.37 2.06
C PHE A 257 -0.89 -19.13 2.34
N CYS A 258 -1.01 -18.71 3.59
CA CYS A 258 -1.81 -17.54 3.93
C CYS A 258 -1.17 -16.24 3.40
N MET A 259 0.16 -16.11 3.53
CA MET A 259 0.90 -14.95 3.05
C MET A 259 0.81 -14.80 1.53
N SER A 260 0.97 -15.89 0.77
CA SER A 260 0.81 -15.87 -0.69
C SER A 260 -0.59 -15.45 -1.16
N HIS A 261 -1.63 -15.67 -0.35
CA HIS A 261 -3.00 -15.28 -0.68
C HIS A 261 -3.36 -13.86 -0.21
N LEU A 262 -2.92 -13.47 0.98
CA LEU A 262 -3.31 -12.22 1.64
C LEU A 262 -2.39 -11.06 1.25
N LEU A 263 -1.07 -11.27 1.29
CA LEU A 263 -0.11 -10.18 1.14
C LEU A 263 -0.22 -9.48 -0.23
N PRO A 264 -0.31 -10.19 -1.38
CA PRO A 264 -0.45 -9.51 -2.67
C PRO A 264 -1.68 -8.61 -2.73
N LYS A 265 -2.81 -9.04 -2.17
CA LYS A 265 -4.06 -8.26 -2.18
C LYS A 265 -3.95 -7.03 -1.28
N MET A 266 -3.31 -7.14 -0.12
CA MET A 266 -3.07 -6.03 0.79
C MET A 266 -2.10 -4.99 0.21
N LEU A 267 -1.04 -5.46 -0.47
CA LEU A 267 -0.08 -4.57 -1.14
C LEU A 267 -0.74 -3.85 -2.32
N VAL A 268 -1.43 -4.57 -3.21
CA VAL A 268 -2.13 -3.98 -4.35
C VAL A 268 -3.19 -2.98 -3.86
N GLY A 269 -4.00 -3.35 -2.87
CA GLY A 269 -4.98 -2.46 -2.25
C GLY A 269 -4.35 -1.15 -1.78
N GLY A 270 -3.32 -1.24 -0.94
CA GLY A 270 -2.62 -0.07 -0.40
C GLY A 270 -2.00 0.80 -1.50
N PHE A 271 -1.36 0.20 -2.52
CA PHE A 271 -0.81 0.96 -3.63
C PHE A 271 -1.89 1.64 -4.47
N THR A 272 -2.97 0.95 -4.80
CA THR A 272 -4.06 1.52 -5.60
C THR A 272 -4.72 2.69 -4.89
N THR A 273 -5.02 2.56 -3.59
CA THR A 273 -5.66 3.64 -2.83
C THR A 273 -4.71 4.81 -2.60
N VAL A 274 -3.49 4.53 -2.12
CA VAL A 274 -2.52 5.58 -1.76
C VAL A 274 -1.96 6.30 -2.98
N THR A 275 -2.12 5.75 -4.19
CA THR A 275 -1.56 6.35 -5.41
C THR A 275 -2.60 6.85 -6.40
N ILE A 276 -3.56 6.03 -6.78
CA ILE A 276 -4.53 6.40 -7.82
C ILE A 276 -5.69 7.16 -7.19
N GLY A 277 -6.25 6.61 -6.11
CA GLY A 277 -7.32 7.27 -5.35
C GLY A 277 -6.88 8.62 -4.81
N SER A 278 -5.62 8.72 -4.37
CA SER A 278 -5.03 9.92 -3.78
C SER A 278 -4.83 11.06 -4.78
N VAL A 279 -4.19 10.80 -5.92
CA VAL A 279 -3.82 11.83 -6.89
C VAL A 279 -5.06 12.42 -7.56
N ILE A 280 -6.00 11.56 -7.94
CA ILE A 280 -7.26 12.00 -8.58
C ILE A 280 -8.08 12.80 -7.58
N LEU A 281 -8.30 12.26 -6.36
CA LEU A 281 -9.12 12.92 -5.37
C LEU A 281 -8.48 14.21 -4.86
N ALA A 282 -7.17 14.21 -4.57
CA ALA A 282 -6.47 15.41 -4.12
C ALA A 282 -6.40 16.50 -5.20
N GLY A 283 -6.23 16.11 -6.48
CA GLY A 283 -6.30 17.05 -7.60
C GLY A 283 -7.64 17.76 -7.70
N TYR A 284 -8.75 17.01 -7.65
CA TYR A 284 -10.10 17.60 -7.64
C TYR A 284 -10.37 18.42 -6.36
N LEU A 285 -9.98 17.92 -5.20
CA LEU A 285 -10.19 18.62 -3.91
C LEU A 285 -9.41 19.93 -3.85
N GLY A 286 -8.17 19.96 -4.34
CA GLY A 286 -7.35 21.17 -4.38
C GLY A 286 -8.00 22.27 -5.23
N GLN A 287 -8.44 21.93 -6.45
CA GLN A 287 -9.18 22.85 -7.32
C GLN A 287 -10.47 23.36 -6.66
N PHE A 288 -11.18 22.49 -5.94
CA PHE A 288 -12.42 22.84 -5.27
C PHE A 288 -12.20 23.78 -4.07
N ILE A 289 -11.14 23.56 -3.29
CA ILE A 289 -10.73 24.44 -2.17
C ILE A 289 -10.34 25.82 -2.71
N GLU A 290 -9.56 25.90 -3.78
CA GLU A 290 -9.16 27.16 -4.41
C GLU A 290 -10.34 27.92 -5.04
N THR A 291 -11.36 27.19 -5.51
CA THR A 291 -12.57 27.80 -6.11
C THR A 291 -13.54 28.32 -5.06
N LEU A 292 -13.73 27.59 -3.95
CA LEU A 292 -14.63 28.00 -2.85
C LEU A 292 -14.12 29.21 -2.05
N ALA A 293 -12.82 29.52 -2.17
CA ALA A 293 -12.20 30.62 -1.47
C ALA A 293 -12.14 31.94 -2.26
N LYS A 294 -12.59 31.90 -3.53
CA LYS A 294 -12.87 33.10 -4.33
C LYS A 294 -14.34 33.48 -4.16
#